data_AF-A0A1I0L043-F1
#
_entry.id   AF-A0A1I0L043-F1
#
_cell.length_a   1.000
_cell.length_b   1.000
_cell.length_c   1.000
_cell.angle_alpha   90.00
_cell.angle_beta   90.00
_cell.angle_gamma   90.00
#
_symmetry.space_group_name_H-M   'P 1'
#
loop_
_entity.id
_entity.type
_entity.pdbx_description
1 polymer ?
#
loop_
_entity_poly.entity_id
_entity_poly.type
_entity_poly.pdbx_seq_one_letter_code
_entity_poly.pdbx_strand_id
1 'polypeptide(L)'
;MAKGKFHEWLTPEGLLRLEGWARDGLTDEQIAGNLGIGVRTLYEWKERFPQISQALKSGKEVVDRAVENALLKRALGYKYDEVTREPGTIEDEETGELKNAMVETKRVTKEVQGDTTAQIFWLKNRRPDVWRDKQDVEHSGSVEVNNPFAGLTVDELRKLIDSG
;
A
#
# COMPACT_ATOMS: atom_id res chain seq x y z
N MET A 1 23.00 16.35 -30.40
CA MET A 1 21.77 16.45 -29.60
C MET A 1 22.00 15.73 -28.28
N ALA A 2 21.81 16.40 -27.14
CA ALA A 2 21.92 15.74 -25.84
C ALA A 2 20.81 14.68 -25.73
N LYS A 3 21.17 13.41 -25.57
CA LYS A 3 20.20 12.35 -25.26
C LYS A 3 19.58 12.71 -23.91
N GLY A 4 18.25 12.81 -23.84
CA GLY A 4 17.56 13.10 -22.59
C GLY A 4 17.90 12.03 -21.54
N LYS A 5 18.08 12.45 -20.27
CA LYS A 5 18.51 11.58 -19.15
C LYS A 5 17.70 10.26 -19.04
N PHE A 6 16.47 10.23 -19.53
CA PHE A 6 15.59 9.05 -19.49
C PHE A 6 16.13 7.81 -20.21
N HIS A 7 17.03 7.95 -21.20
CA HIS A 7 17.51 6.80 -21.99
C HIS A 7 18.24 5.76 -21.12
N GLU A 8 19.01 6.20 -20.13
CA GLU A 8 19.69 5.31 -19.18
C GLU A 8 18.68 4.50 -18.36
N TRP A 9 17.56 5.14 -18.00
CA TRP A 9 16.51 4.55 -17.16
C TRP A 9 15.51 3.68 -17.93
N LEU A 10 15.67 3.57 -19.25
CA LEU A 10 14.94 2.60 -20.09
C LEU A 10 15.76 1.34 -20.38
N THR A 11 17.03 1.29 -19.96
CA THR A 11 17.84 0.08 -20.03
C THR A 11 17.36 -0.95 -19.01
N PRO A 12 17.58 -2.27 -19.24
CA PRO A 12 17.28 -3.30 -18.24
C PRO A 12 17.87 -3.00 -16.86
N GLU A 13 19.11 -2.50 -16.81
CA GLU A 13 19.81 -2.15 -15.57
C GLU A 13 19.18 -0.94 -14.88
N GLY A 14 18.80 0.08 -15.65
CA GLY A 14 18.12 1.26 -15.13
C GLY A 14 16.73 0.94 -14.56
N LEU A 15 15.96 0.11 -15.28
CA LEU A 15 14.66 -0.38 -14.80
C LEU A 15 14.80 -1.23 -13.55
N LEU A 16 15.81 -2.10 -13.49
CA LEU A 16 16.08 -2.94 -12.31
C LEU A 16 16.41 -2.10 -11.07
N ARG A 17 17.17 -1.01 -11.23
CA ARG A 17 17.45 -0.06 -10.13
C ARG A 17 16.18 0.66 -9.66
N LEU A 18 15.35 1.13 -10.59
CA LEU A 18 14.07 1.77 -10.26
C LEU A 18 13.14 0.82 -9.50
N GLU A 19 13.03 -0.42 -9.96
CA GLU A 19 12.27 -1.46 -9.27
C GLU A 19 12.86 -1.75 -7.88
N GLY A 20 14.19 -1.82 -7.75
CA GLY A 20 14.89 -1.96 -6.48
C GLY A 20 14.52 -0.87 -5.48
N TRP A 21 14.61 0.40 -5.88
CA TRP A 21 14.21 1.52 -5.02
C TRP A 21 12.73 1.49 -4.63
N ALA A 22 11.86 1.11 -5.55
CA ALA A 22 10.44 0.93 -5.25
C ALA A 22 10.21 -0.21 -4.24
N ARG A 23 10.97 -1.30 -4.33
CA ARG A 23 10.96 -2.43 -3.39
C ARG A 23 11.53 -2.04 -2.02
N ASP A 24 12.45 -1.08 -1.97
CA ASP A 24 12.98 -0.55 -0.71
C ASP A 24 12.01 0.45 -0.05
N GLY A 25 10.88 0.75 -0.69
CA GLY A 25 9.83 1.63 -0.16
C GLY A 25 10.08 3.12 -0.38
N LEU A 26 10.98 3.49 -1.30
CA LEU A 26 11.24 4.90 -1.59
C LEU A 26 10.02 5.59 -2.21
N THR A 27 9.79 6.84 -1.82
CA THR A 27 8.76 7.68 -2.43
C THR A 27 9.21 8.19 -3.81
N ASP A 28 8.24 8.62 -4.62
CA ASP A 28 8.53 9.17 -5.95
C ASP A 28 9.43 10.43 -5.85
N GLU A 29 9.34 11.20 -4.76
CA GLU A 29 10.22 12.34 -4.47
C GLU A 29 11.67 11.91 -4.21
N GLN A 30 11.87 10.85 -3.42
CA GLN A 30 13.20 10.31 -3.14
C GLN A 30 13.83 9.70 -4.40
N ILE A 31 13.03 8.98 -5.19
CA ILE A 31 13.44 8.42 -6.48
C ILE A 31 13.83 9.54 -7.44
N ALA A 32 13.03 10.60 -7.56
CA ALA A 32 13.39 11.76 -8.39
C ALA A 32 14.70 12.42 -7.93
N GLY A 33 14.93 12.49 -6.62
CA GLY A 33 16.20 12.93 -6.02
C GLY A 33 17.39 12.06 -6.45
N ASN A 34 17.28 10.74 -6.35
CA ASN A 34 18.33 9.79 -6.79
C ASN A 34 18.62 9.89 -8.29
N LEU A 35 17.60 10.19 -9.10
CA LEU A 35 17.71 10.41 -10.54
C LEU A 35 18.31 11.78 -10.91
N GLY A 36 18.41 12.70 -9.94
CA GLY A 36 18.83 14.08 -10.18
C GLY A 36 17.87 14.82 -11.14
N ILE A 37 16.57 14.58 -11.00
CA ILE A 37 15.49 15.24 -11.76
C ILE A 37 14.43 15.80 -10.80
N GLY A 38 13.60 16.72 -11.29
CA GLY A 38 12.43 17.17 -10.52
C GLY A 38 11.35 16.09 -10.48
N VAL A 39 10.55 16.06 -9.41
CA VAL A 39 9.45 15.10 -9.22
C VAL A 39 8.45 15.17 -10.38
N ARG A 40 8.14 16.38 -10.87
CA ARG A 40 7.30 16.58 -12.07
C ARG A 40 7.87 15.87 -13.31
N THR A 41 9.18 15.93 -13.50
CA THR A 41 9.85 15.24 -14.61
C THR A 41 9.73 13.73 -14.46
N LEU A 42 9.79 13.19 -13.24
CA LEU A 42 9.54 11.77 -13.01
C LEU A 42 8.09 11.38 -13.35
N TYR A 43 7.10 12.20 -13.02
CA TYR A 43 5.71 11.97 -13.43
C TYR A 43 5.56 11.97 -14.95
N GLU A 44 6.14 12.95 -15.64
CA GLU A 44 6.17 13.00 -17.11
C GLU A 44 6.86 11.77 -17.72
N TRP A 45 7.92 11.25 -17.08
CA TRP A 45 8.57 10.01 -17.54
C TRP A 45 7.69 8.78 -17.36
N LYS A 46 6.97 8.68 -16.24
CA LYS A 46 6.03 7.57 -15.98
C LYS A 46 4.87 7.56 -16.98
N GLU A 47 4.40 8.72 -17.41
CA GLU A 47 3.37 8.84 -18.45
C GLU A 47 3.90 8.48 -19.84
N ARG A 48 5.09 8.99 -20.19
CA ARG A 48 5.68 8.80 -21.52
C ARG A 48 6.30 7.44 -21.74
N PHE A 49 6.78 6.79 -20.68
CA PHE A 49 7.51 5.53 -20.74
C PHE A 49 6.89 4.50 -19.78
N PRO A 50 5.96 3.67 -20.28
CA PRO A 50 5.28 2.66 -19.47
C PRO A 50 6.22 1.69 -18.74
N GLN A 51 7.43 1.44 -19.27
CA GLN A 51 8.42 0.57 -18.64
C GLN A 51 8.86 1.09 -17.26
N ILE A 52 9.09 2.40 -17.14
CA ILE A 52 9.46 3.04 -15.87
C ILE A 52 8.31 2.94 -14.87
N SER A 53 7.09 3.21 -15.33
CA SER A 53 5.88 3.07 -14.50
C SER A 53 5.70 1.63 -14.03
N GLN A 54 5.93 0.66 -14.90
CA GLN A 54 5.80 -0.76 -14.57
C GLN A 54 6.86 -1.21 -13.56
N ALA A 55 8.13 -0.84 -13.76
CA ALA A 55 9.21 -1.17 -12.83
C ALA A 55 8.91 -0.63 -11.41
N LEU A 56 8.44 0.61 -11.31
CA LEU A 56 8.07 1.22 -10.04
C LEU A 56 6.84 0.56 -9.39
N LYS A 57 5.84 0.13 -10.17
CA LYS A 57 4.65 -0.57 -9.66
C LYS A 57 4.98 -1.98 -9.17
N SER A 58 5.73 -2.74 -9.97
CA SER A 58 6.13 -4.12 -9.63
C SER A 58 6.96 -4.18 -8.35
N GLY A 59 7.85 -3.20 -8.12
CA GLY A 59 8.59 -3.10 -6.86
C GLY A 59 7.69 -2.85 -5.65
N LYS A 60 6.69 -1.96 -5.78
CA LYS A 60 5.75 -1.62 -4.70
C LYS A 60 4.87 -2.81 -4.28
N GLU A 61 4.42 -3.64 -5.22
CA GLU A 61 3.60 -4.82 -4.89
C GLU A 61 4.29 -5.79 -3.91
N VAL A 62 5.62 -5.91 -3.97
CA VAL A 62 6.37 -6.78 -3.05
C VAL A 62 6.30 -6.24 -1.62
N VAL A 63 6.45 -4.93 -1.47
CA VAL A 63 6.37 -4.24 -0.18
C VAL A 63 4.95 -4.30 0.36
N ASP A 64 3.96 -4.03 -0.50
CA ASP A 64 2.55 -4.10 -0.13
C ASP A 64 2.19 -5.50 0.40
N ARG A 65 2.60 -6.56 -0.30
CA ARG A 65 2.43 -7.94 0.18
C ARG A 65 3.13 -8.20 1.51
N ALA A 66 4.32 -7.64 1.72
CA ALA A 66 5.04 -7.79 3.00
C ALA A 66 4.29 -7.12 4.15
N VAL A 67 3.74 -5.92 3.91
CA VAL A 67 2.90 -5.19 4.88
C VAL A 67 1.61 -5.95 5.14
N GLU A 68 0.94 -6.47 4.11
CA GLU A 68 -0.26 -7.31 4.25
C GLU A 68 0.01 -8.56 5.09
N ASN A 69 1.13 -9.25 4.86
CA ASN A 69 1.53 -10.41 5.66
C ASN A 69 1.81 -10.05 7.13
N ALA A 70 2.48 -8.91 7.37
CA ALA A 70 2.73 -8.43 8.72
C ALA A 70 1.41 -8.06 9.44
N LEU A 71 0.50 -7.39 8.73
CA LEU A 71 -0.83 -7.05 9.23
C LEU A 71 -1.63 -8.31 9.56
N LEU A 72 -1.62 -9.32 8.69
CA LEU A 72 -2.28 -10.61 8.93
C LEU A 72 -1.69 -11.31 10.15
N LYS A 73 -0.36 -11.39 10.27
CA LYS A 73 0.31 -11.98 11.43
C LYS A 73 -0.07 -11.25 12.72
N ARG A 74 -0.18 -9.92 12.69
CA ARG A 74 -0.62 -9.10 13.83
C ARG A 74 -2.10 -9.31 14.15
N ALA A 75 -2.96 -9.43 13.14
CA ALA A 75 -4.39 -9.68 13.30
C ALA A 75 -4.66 -11.06 13.92
N LEU A 76 -3.91 -12.10 13.51
CA LEU A 76 -4.04 -13.45 14.07
C LEU A 76 -3.39 -13.60 15.44
N GLY A 77 -2.37 -12.80 15.73
CA GLY A 77 -1.48 -13.04 16.85
C GLY A 77 -0.38 -14.04 16.48
N TYR A 78 0.69 -14.06 17.25
CA TYR A 78 1.84 -14.94 16.99
C TYR A 78 2.67 -15.17 18.24
N LYS A 79 3.44 -16.26 18.23
CA LYS A 79 4.42 -16.56 19.28
C LYS A 79 5.81 -16.17 18.82
N TYR A 80 6.65 -15.71 19.75
CA TYR A 80 8.06 -15.45 19.52
C TYR A 80 8.87 -15.77 20.76
N ASP A 81 10.12 -16.18 20.57
CA ASP A 81 11.06 -16.40 21.66
C ASP A 81 11.80 -15.10 21.96
N GLU A 82 11.69 -14.64 23.19
CA GLU A 82 12.58 -13.62 23.74
C GLU A 82 13.81 -14.32 24.32
N VAL A 83 14.97 -14.02 23.74
CA VAL A 83 16.26 -14.59 24.13
C VAL A 83 17.08 -13.52 24.85
N THR A 84 17.44 -13.79 26.10
CA THR A 84 18.38 -12.97 26.86
C THR A 84 19.78 -13.56 26.70
N ARG A 85 20.73 -12.72 26.29
CA ARG A 85 22.14 -13.07 26.21
C ARG A 85 22.95 -12.17 27.12
N GLU A 86 23.83 -12.77 27.90
CA GLU A 86 24.70 -12.07 28.85
C GLU A 86 26.16 -12.46 28.59
N PRO A 87 27.14 -11.60 28.95
CA PRO A 87 28.55 -11.94 28.84
C PRO A 87 28.87 -13.19 29.68
N GLY A 88 29.45 -14.20 29.05
CA GLY A 88 29.90 -15.43 29.69
C GLY A 88 31.11 -16.00 28.97
N THR A 89 31.56 -17.18 29.39
CA THR A 89 32.70 -17.88 28.78
C THR A 89 32.22 -19.13 28.06
N ILE A 90 32.69 -19.32 26.84
CA ILE A 90 32.43 -20.51 26.02
C ILE A 90 33.79 -21.16 25.76
N GLU A 91 33.86 -22.48 25.93
CA GLU A 91 35.04 -23.26 25.57
C GLU A 91 35.10 -23.43 24.04
N ASP A 92 36.25 -23.12 23.47
CA ASP A 92 36.50 -23.32 22.04
C ASP A 92 36.65 -24.82 21.76
N GLU A 93 35.80 -25.38 20.88
CA GLU A 93 35.81 -26.81 20.56
C GLU A 93 37.12 -27.27 19.89
N GLU A 94 37.88 -26.36 19.28
CA GLU A 94 39.11 -26.67 18.54
C GLU A 94 40.36 -26.49 19.42
N THR A 95 40.36 -25.50 20.32
CA THR A 95 41.54 -25.18 21.15
C THR A 95 41.38 -25.51 22.64
N GLY A 96 40.17 -25.77 23.12
CA GLY A 96 39.86 -25.97 24.55
C GLY A 96 40.02 -24.69 25.40
N GLU A 97 40.25 -23.54 24.78
CA GLU A 97 40.42 -22.28 25.49
C GLU A 97 39.06 -21.63 25.80
N LEU A 98 38.92 -21.09 27.02
CA LEU A 98 37.74 -20.33 27.41
C LEU A 98 37.79 -18.92 26.79
N LYS A 99 36.82 -18.61 25.94
CA LYS A 99 36.66 -17.29 25.30
C LYS A 99 35.43 -16.58 25.84
N ASN A 100 35.57 -15.27 26.06
CA ASN A 100 34.43 -14.43 26.42
C ASN A 100 33.50 -14.28 25.21
N ALA A 101 32.22 -14.57 25.39
CA ALA A 101 31.19 -14.46 24.36
C ALA A 101 29.82 -14.17 24.97
N MET A 102 28.85 -13.79 24.13
CA MET A 102 27.47 -13.57 24.56
C MET A 102 26.76 -14.94 24.63
N VAL A 103 26.51 -15.41 25.84
CA VAL A 103 25.87 -16.70 26.09
C VAL A 103 24.38 -16.49 26.30
N GLU A 104 23.56 -17.31 25.67
CA GLU A 104 22.12 -17.34 25.93
C GLU A 104 21.85 -17.87 27.33
N THR A 105 21.30 -17.02 28.21
CA THR A 105 21.03 -17.38 29.61
C THR A 105 19.55 -17.71 29.84
N LYS A 106 18.67 -17.21 28.98
CA LYS A 106 17.23 -17.42 29.11
C LYS A 106 16.53 -17.36 27.76
N ARG A 107 15.59 -18.28 27.55
CA ARG A 107 14.63 -18.27 26.45
C ARG A 107 13.22 -18.29 27.00
N VAL A 108 12.40 -17.32 26.60
CA VAL A 108 10.99 -17.24 26.99
C VAL A 108 10.12 -17.14 25.74
N THR A 109 9.27 -18.12 25.51
CA THR A 109 8.26 -18.03 24.46
C THR A 109 7.12 -17.13 24.93
N LYS A 110 6.98 -15.98 24.28
CA LYS A 110 5.89 -15.03 24.49
C LYS A 110 4.85 -15.16 23.39
N GLU A 111 3.60 -14.82 23.73
CA GLU A 111 2.50 -14.78 22.79
C GLU A 111 1.98 -13.35 22.64
N VAL A 112 1.92 -12.89 21.41
CA VAL A 112 1.28 -11.65 21.01
C VAL A 112 -0.15 -12.00 20.63
N GLN A 113 -1.12 -11.53 21.42
CA GLN A 113 -2.54 -11.70 21.10
C GLN A 113 -2.89 -10.98 19.80
N GLY A 114 -3.89 -11.53 19.09
CA GLY A 114 -4.41 -10.93 17.87
C GLY A 114 -4.93 -9.51 18.11
N ASP A 115 -4.55 -8.60 17.23
CA ASP A 115 -4.94 -7.20 17.30
C ASP A 115 -6.33 -6.99 16.68
N THR A 116 -7.31 -6.62 17.50
CA THR A 116 -8.70 -6.44 17.06
C THR A 116 -8.86 -5.32 16.03
N THR A 117 -8.03 -4.28 16.08
CA THR A 117 -8.06 -3.20 15.10
C THR A 117 -7.54 -3.70 13.76
N ALA A 118 -6.43 -4.45 13.75
CA ALA A 118 -5.93 -5.10 12.54
C ALA A 118 -6.95 -6.07 11.93
N GLN A 119 -7.67 -6.83 12.76
CA GLN A 119 -8.77 -7.71 12.33
C GLN A 119 -9.91 -6.91 11.69
N ILE A 120 -10.35 -5.82 12.32
CA ILE A 120 -11.42 -4.94 11.79
C ILE A 120 -11.00 -4.36 10.43
N PHE A 121 -9.79 -3.81 10.32
CA PHE A 121 -9.27 -3.28 9.06
C PHE A 121 -9.22 -4.34 7.96
N TRP A 122 -8.71 -5.53 8.30
CA TRP A 122 -8.65 -6.66 7.36
C TRP A 122 -10.03 -7.07 6.85
N LEU A 123 -11.01 -7.19 7.75
CA LEU A 123 -12.37 -7.58 7.42
C LEU A 123 -13.09 -6.50 6.59
N LYS A 124 -12.93 -5.22 6.93
CA LYS A 124 -13.47 -4.09 6.15
C LYS A 124 -12.93 -4.05 4.72
N ASN A 125 -11.67 -4.44 4.51
CA ASN A 125 -11.05 -4.45 3.19
C ASN A 125 -11.40 -5.72 2.38
N ARG A 126 -11.47 -6.90 3.00
CA ARG A 126 -11.68 -8.20 2.32
C ARG A 126 -13.14 -8.67 2.25
N ARG A 127 -14.00 -8.19 3.14
CA ARG A 127 -15.45 -8.47 3.19
C ARG A 127 -16.24 -7.18 3.41
N PRO A 128 -16.10 -6.19 2.51
CA PRO A 128 -16.73 -4.89 2.66
C PRO A 128 -18.27 -4.97 2.67
N ASP A 129 -18.84 -5.98 2.02
CA ASP A 129 -20.28 -6.27 1.98
C ASP A 129 -20.88 -6.52 3.38
N VAL A 130 -20.12 -7.17 4.26
CA VAL A 130 -20.56 -7.53 5.62
C VAL A 130 -20.04 -6.55 6.68
N TRP A 131 -18.84 -5.98 6.50
CA TRP A 131 -18.11 -5.29 7.57
C TRP A 131 -17.96 -3.78 7.39
N ARG A 132 -18.33 -3.20 6.24
CA ARG A 132 -18.24 -1.75 6.02
C ARG A 132 -19.39 -1.04 6.74
N ASP A 133 -19.09 0.03 7.47
CA ASP A 133 -20.09 0.71 8.31
C ASP A 133 -21.18 1.44 7.49
N LYS A 134 -20.87 1.87 6.26
CA LYS A 134 -21.83 2.39 5.30
C LYS A 134 -22.13 1.33 4.25
N GLN A 135 -23.29 0.71 4.36
CA GLN A 135 -23.96 0.14 3.20
C GLN A 135 -24.64 1.31 2.47
N ASP A 136 -24.26 1.57 1.23
CA ASP A 136 -25.02 2.46 0.36
C ASP A 136 -26.38 1.78 0.13
N VAL A 137 -27.39 2.20 0.89
CA VAL A 137 -28.77 1.82 0.63
C VAL A 137 -29.16 2.58 -0.64
N GLU A 138 -29.05 1.91 -1.79
CA GLU A 138 -29.69 2.39 -3.00
C GLU A 138 -31.20 2.47 -2.72
N HIS A 139 -31.72 3.67 -2.47
CA HIS A 139 -33.15 3.92 -2.54
C HIS A 139 -33.58 3.77 -4.00
N SER A 140 -33.91 2.53 -4.40
CA SER A 140 -34.64 2.22 -5.64
C SER A 140 -36.13 2.59 -5.54
N GLY A 141 -36.44 3.65 -4.79
CA GLY A 141 -37.74 4.30 -4.88
C GLY A 141 -37.68 5.24 -6.08
N SER A 142 -38.40 4.91 -7.16
CA SER A 142 -38.78 5.93 -8.13
C SER A 142 -39.40 7.08 -7.34
N VAL A 143 -38.73 8.24 -7.32
CA VAL A 143 -39.39 9.46 -6.88
C VAL A 143 -40.48 9.68 -7.93
N GLU A 144 -41.70 9.24 -7.64
CA GLU A 144 -42.88 9.69 -8.37
C GLU A 144 -42.97 11.20 -8.09
N VAL A 145 -42.22 11.97 -8.88
CA VAL A 145 -42.39 13.40 -8.95
C VAL A 145 -43.79 13.57 -9.51
N ASN A 146 -44.75 13.87 -8.64
CA ASN A 146 -46.10 14.22 -9.02
C ASN A 146 -46.02 15.56 -9.76
N ASN A 147 -45.62 15.51 -11.02
CA ASN A 147 -45.44 16.66 -11.88
C ASN A 147 -46.85 17.11 -12.29
N PRO A 148 -47.37 18.21 -11.72
CA PRO A 148 -48.74 18.65 -11.97
C PRO A 148 -48.95 19.10 -13.42
N PHE A 149 -47.88 19.17 -14.22
CA PHE A 149 -47.89 19.59 -15.61
C PHE A 149 -47.64 18.45 -16.60
N ALA A 150 -47.51 17.20 -16.13
CA ALA A 150 -47.21 16.05 -16.99
C ALA A 150 -48.25 15.78 -18.10
N GLY A 151 -49.48 16.30 -17.93
CA GLY A 151 -50.57 16.16 -18.91
C GLY A 151 -50.79 17.37 -19.82
N LEU A 152 -50.01 18.44 -19.71
CA LEU A 152 -50.19 19.64 -20.52
C LEU A 152 -49.37 19.60 -21.81
N THR A 153 -49.96 20.10 -22.89
CA THR A 153 -49.29 20.29 -24.17
C THR A 153 -48.36 21.51 -24.11
N VAL A 154 -47.39 21.55 -25.04
CA VAL A 154 -46.40 22.65 -25.13
C VAL A 154 -47.09 24.02 -25.28
N ASP A 155 -48.22 24.07 -25.96
CA ASP A 155 -48.98 25.31 -26.17
C ASP A 155 -49.73 25.76 -24.91
N GLU A 156 -50.21 24.82 -24.09
CA GLU A 156 -50.85 25.13 -22.80
C GLU A 156 -49.83 25.62 -21.77
N LEU A 157 -48.62 25.05 -21.77
CA LEU A 157 -47.51 25.52 -20.94
C LEU A 157 -47.07 26.94 -21.30
N ARG A 158 -47.02 27.27 -22.60
CA ARG A 158 -46.70 28.63 -23.07
C ARG A 158 -47.75 29.64 -22.66
N LYS A 159 -49.03 29.30 -22.79
CA LYS A 159 -50.12 30.17 -22.33
C LYS A 159 -50.09 30.45 -20.83
N LEU A 160 -49.71 29.46 -20.02
CA LEU A 160 -49.55 29.63 -18.57
C LEU A 160 -48.43 30.62 -18.23
N ILE A 161 -47.29 30.57 -18.95
CA ILE A 161 -46.17 31.51 -18.77
C ILE A 161 -46.57 32.93 -19.16
N ASP A 162 -47.34 33.10 -20.23
CA ASP A 162 -47.76 34.43 -20.72
C ASP A 162 -48.93 35.04 -19.90
N SER A 163 -49.55 34.26 -19.02
CA SER A 163 -50.70 34.67 -18.20
C SER A 163 -50.39 35.01 -16.74
N GLY A 164 -49.11 34.94 -16.35
CA GLY A 164 -48.61 35.35 -15.01
C GLY A 164 -47.89 36.69 -15.06
#